data_AF-A0A0N5A8T0-F1
#
_entry.id   AF-A0A0N5A8T0-F1
#
_cell.length_a   1.000
_cell.length_b   1.000
_cell.length_c   1.000
_cell.angle_alpha   90.00
_cell.angle_beta   90.00
_cell.angle_gamma   90.00
#
_symmetry.space_group_name_H-M   'P 1'
#
loop_
_entity.id
_entity.type
_entity.pdbx_description
1 polymer ?
#
loop_
_entity_poly.entity_id
_entity_poly.type
_entity_poly.pdbx_seq_one_letter_code
_entity_poly.pdbx_strand_id
1 'polypeptide(L)'
;MKNKKKSQLKSKNMAQKVKMKIASNSNMEPIGNRRKFHSKTKDVARKIEKEVPSCSKMDDLEKHSDKELSEHPETAGLTISRKKRRLHTYERALLMYEKIQAERREQAEKRRLEHEQRREALERYLGIKKKMDKALMKRNRRGQPNLNAQMQVLLEKIEKRVAK
;
A
#
# COMPACT_ATOMS: atom_id res chain seq x y z
N MET A 1 17.28 -44.71 19.56
CA MET A 1 15.86 -44.25 19.40
C MET A 1 15.45 -43.02 20.24
N LYS A 2 16.11 -42.70 21.36
CA LYS A 2 15.68 -41.62 22.29
C LYS A 2 15.88 -40.19 21.73
N ASN A 3 16.84 -39.98 20.83
CA ASN A 3 17.18 -38.65 20.30
C ASN A 3 16.18 -38.12 19.25
N LYS A 4 15.57 -39.03 18.47
CA LYS A 4 14.54 -38.67 17.48
C LYS A 4 13.26 -38.14 18.15
N LYS A 5 12.87 -38.72 19.30
CA LYS A 5 11.72 -38.25 20.09
C LYS A 5 11.95 -36.85 20.70
N LYS A 6 13.17 -36.54 21.15
CA LYS A 6 13.51 -35.19 21.67
C LYS A 6 13.51 -34.12 20.57
N SER A 7 14.01 -34.43 19.37
CA SER A 7 13.95 -33.52 18.22
C SER A 7 12.50 -33.23 17.79
N GLN A 8 11.67 -34.27 17.73
CA GLN A 8 10.25 -34.14 17.41
C GLN A 8 9.50 -33.29 18.46
N LEU A 9 9.82 -33.43 19.75
CA LEU A 9 9.20 -32.62 20.80
C LEU A 9 9.61 -31.14 20.72
N LYS A 10 10.88 -30.84 20.38
CA LYS A 10 11.36 -29.46 20.18
C LYS A 10 10.65 -28.77 19.01
N SER A 11 10.47 -29.47 17.88
CA SER A 11 9.79 -28.90 16.71
C SER A 11 8.29 -28.63 16.97
N LYS A 12 7.61 -29.51 17.69
CA LYS A 12 6.21 -29.32 18.12
C LYS A 12 6.04 -28.11 19.04
N ASN A 13 6.94 -27.94 19.99
CA ASN A 13 6.93 -26.77 20.90
C ASN A 13 7.19 -25.47 20.15
N MET A 14 8.08 -25.48 19.14
CA MET A 14 8.34 -24.30 18.31
C MET A 14 7.12 -23.94 17.45
N ALA A 15 6.46 -24.94 16.85
CA ALA A 15 5.24 -24.74 16.07
C ALA A 15 4.08 -24.18 16.91
N GLN A 16 3.90 -24.67 18.14
CA GLN A 16 2.92 -24.11 19.07
C GLN A 16 3.24 -22.66 19.45
N LYS A 17 4.52 -22.33 19.68
CA LYS A 17 4.96 -20.95 19.99
C LYS A 17 4.71 -19.98 18.84
N VAL A 18 4.94 -20.41 17.59
CA VAL A 18 4.62 -19.62 16.39
C VAL A 18 3.11 -19.44 16.24
N LYS A 19 2.31 -20.50 16.44
CA LYS A 19 0.85 -20.44 16.33
C LYS A 19 0.22 -19.49 17.38
N MET A 20 0.73 -19.51 18.62
CA MET A 20 0.33 -18.58 19.68
C MET A 20 0.69 -17.12 19.35
N LYS A 21 1.85 -16.88 18.73
CA LYS A 21 2.31 -15.54 18.35
C LYS A 21 1.52 -14.95 17.18
N ILE A 22 1.03 -15.81 16.28
CA ILE A 22 0.09 -15.40 15.20
C ILE A 22 -1.26 -15.02 15.80
N ALA A 23 -1.78 -15.82 16.75
CA ALA A 23 -3.07 -15.57 17.39
C ALA A 23 -3.09 -14.28 18.23
N SER A 24 -1.99 -13.94 18.90
CA SER A 24 -1.88 -12.67 19.64
C SER A 24 -1.77 -11.43 18.75
N ASN A 25 -1.40 -11.60 17.48
CA ASN A 25 -1.32 -10.50 16.50
C ASN A 25 -2.61 -10.30 15.69
N SER A 26 -3.59 -11.21 15.81
CA SER A 26 -4.85 -11.17 15.06
C SER A 26 -6.03 -10.65 15.87
N ASN A 27 -5.81 -9.67 16.76
CA ASN A 27 -6.89 -8.92 17.39
C ASN A 27 -7.47 -7.88 16.39
N MET A 28 -7.93 -8.37 15.24
CA MET A 28 -8.76 -7.64 14.30
C MET A 28 -10.20 -7.90 14.71
N GLU A 29 -10.83 -6.88 15.29
CA GLU A 29 -12.29 -6.83 15.50
C GLU A 29 -13.01 -7.24 14.18
N PRO A 30 -14.06 -8.07 14.24
CA PRO A 30 -14.84 -8.40 13.06
C PRO A 30 -15.49 -7.11 12.54
N ILE A 31 -15.11 -6.73 11.32
CA ILE A 31 -15.70 -5.58 10.62
C ILE A 31 -17.21 -5.81 10.51
N GLY A 32 -17.96 -5.04 11.29
CA GLY A 32 -19.41 -5.08 11.34
C GLY A 32 -20.04 -4.90 9.95
N ASN A 33 -21.05 -5.74 9.72
CA ASN A 33 -22.13 -5.59 8.74
C ASN A 33 -21.72 -5.04 7.37
N ARG A 34 -21.31 -5.98 6.51
CA ARG A 34 -21.26 -5.84 5.06
C ARG A 34 -22.66 -5.53 4.53
N ARG A 35 -23.03 -4.23 4.51
CA ARG A 35 -24.20 -3.74 3.78
C ARG A 35 -24.08 -4.27 2.35
N LYS A 36 -25.07 -5.07 1.92
CA LYS A 36 -25.18 -5.57 0.56
C LYS A 36 -25.42 -4.37 -0.37
N PHE A 37 -24.35 -3.73 -0.81
CA PHE A 37 -24.40 -2.82 -1.94
C PHE A 37 -24.85 -3.65 -3.14
N HIS A 38 -26.09 -3.44 -3.56
CA HIS A 38 -26.57 -3.95 -4.84
C HIS A 38 -25.76 -3.22 -5.92
N SER A 39 -24.92 -3.99 -6.60
CA SER A 39 -23.98 -3.51 -7.59
C SER A 39 -24.72 -2.95 -8.81
N LYS A 40 -24.79 -1.62 -8.91
CA LYS A 40 -24.96 -0.93 -10.20
C LYS A 40 -23.72 -1.06 -11.10
N THR A 41 -22.73 -1.88 -10.73
CA THR A 41 -21.47 -2.07 -11.46
C THR A 41 -21.51 -3.17 -12.52
N LYS A 42 -22.59 -3.96 -12.61
CA LYS A 42 -22.71 -4.97 -13.68
C LYS A 42 -22.82 -4.35 -15.08
N ASP A 43 -23.33 -3.12 -15.19
CA ASP A 43 -23.49 -2.45 -16.48
C ASP A 43 -22.21 -1.74 -16.95
N VAL A 44 -21.30 -1.39 -16.03
CA VAL A 44 -19.99 -0.82 -16.38
C VAL A 44 -19.06 -1.90 -16.92
N ALA A 45 -19.08 -3.11 -16.35
CA ALA A 45 -18.27 -4.23 -16.82
C ALA A 45 -18.61 -4.64 -18.27
N ARG A 46 -19.91 -4.70 -18.63
CA ARG A 46 -20.33 -4.99 -20.02
C ARG A 46 -19.96 -3.91 -21.03
N LYS A 47 -19.68 -2.68 -20.57
CA LYS A 47 -19.27 -1.59 -21.46
C LYS A 47 -17.76 -1.56 -21.71
N ILE A 48 -16.97 -2.13 -20.81
CA ILE A 48 -15.51 -2.30 -21.01
C ILE A 48 -15.22 -3.54 -21.86
N GLU A 49 -16.02 -4.61 -21.76
CA GLU A 49 -15.82 -5.84 -22.53
C GLU A 49 -16.06 -5.69 -24.06
N LYS A 50 -16.72 -4.62 -24.51
CA LYS A 50 -16.90 -4.33 -25.95
C LYS A 50 -15.74 -3.57 -26.59
N GLU A 51 -14.76 -3.13 -25.81
CA GLU A 51 -13.56 -2.42 -26.32
C GLU A 51 -12.26 -3.14 -25.97
N VAL A 52 -12.32 -4.44 -25.66
CA VAL A 52 -11.12 -5.27 -25.56
C VAL A 52 -10.81 -5.81 -26.96
N PRO A 53 -9.73 -5.36 -27.63
CA PRO A 53 -9.29 -5.97 -28.88
C PRO A 53 -8.90 -7.43 -28.61
N SER A 54 -9.38 -8.34 -29.45
CA SER A 54 -9.10 -9.77 -29.34
C SER A 54 -7.60 -10.04 -29.35
N CYS A 55 -7.14 -10.82 -28.37
CA CYS A 55 -5.79 -11.34 -28.26
C CYS A 55 -5.50 -12.34 -29.39
N SER A 56 -5.10 -11.84 -30.56
CA SER A 56 -4.60 -12.64 -31.69
C SER A 56 -3.80 -11.80 -32.67
N LYS A 57 -2.69 -11.20 -32.18
CA LYS A 57 -1.51 -10.81 -32.98
C LYS A 57 -0.44 -10.22 -32.05
N MET A 58 0.56 -11.01 -31.71
CA MET A 58 1.76 -10.60 -30.98
C MET A 58 3.01 -11.07 -31.72
N ASP A 59 3.08 -10.84 -33.04
CA ASP A 59 4.23 -11.20 -33.87
C ASP A 59 5.02 -10.00 -34.43
N ASP A 60 4.63 -8.74 -34.15
CA ASP A 60 5.27 -7.57 -34.80
C ASP A 60 5.90 -6.55 -33.82
N LEU A 61 6.59 -7.03 -32.78
CA LEU A 61 7.39 -6.17 -31.88
C LEU A 61 8.85 -6.66 -31.73
N GLU A 62 9.48 -6.98 -32.86
CA GLU A 62 10.94 -6.96 -33.01
C GLU A 62 11.35 -5.99 -34.13
N LYS A 63 11.20 -4.68 -33.89
CA LYS A 63 11.97 -3.61 -34.54
C LYS A 63 11.78 -2.34 -33.72
N HIS A 64 12.85 -1.58 -33.52
CA HIS A 64 12.98 -0.42 -32.61
C HIS A 64 13.51 -0.74 -31.19
N SER A 65 14.55 -1.57 -31.10
CA SER A 65 15.62 -1.28 -30.14
C SER A 65 16.60 -0.32 -30.82
N ASP A 66 16.95 0.78 -30.16
CA ASP A 66 18.06 1.72 -30.46
C ASP A 66 17.63 3.17 -30.80
N LYS A 67 16.83 3.78 -29.93
CA LYS A 67 16.75 5.24 -29.65
C LYS A 67 15.72 5.33 -28.52
N GLU A 68 16.13 5.51 -27.27
CA GLU A 68 16.29 6.83 -26.66
C GLU A 68 16.94 6.62 -25.28
N LEU A 69 18.14 7.18 -25.06
CA LEU A 69 18.51 7.78 -23.78
C LEU A 69 19.81 8.59 -23.95
N SER A 70 19.68 9.91 -24.17
CA SER A 70 20.64 10.89 -23.66
C SER A 70 20.12 12.31 -23.84
N GLU A 71 19.60 12.92 -22.77
CA GLU A 71 19.69 14.37 -22.57
C GLU A 71 20.94 14.64 -21.68
N HIS A 72 21.73 15.64 -22.08
CA HIS A 72 23.18 15.94 -21.91
C HIS A 72 23.61 16.54 -20.52
N PRO A 73 24.91 16.87 -20.18
CA PRO A 73 26.02 17.31 -21.06
C PRO A 73 27.51 16.90 -20.75
N GLU A 74 28.33 17.10 -21.79
CA GLU A 74 29.76 17.48 -21.80
C GLU A 74 30.84 16.56 -21.17
N THR A 75 31.54 15.83 -22.04
CA THR A 75 33.01 15.93 -22.19
C THR A 75 33.40 15.46 -23.59
N ALA A 76 34.14 16.30 -24.31
CA ALA A 76 34.62 16.04 -25.67
C ALA A 76 35.66 14.91 -25.67
N GLY A 77 35.46 13.88 -26.52
CA GLY A 77 36.44 12.81 -26.70
C GLY A 77 36.01 11.73 -27.69
N LEU A 78 36.49 11.84 -28.93
CA LEU A 78 36.74 10.79 -29.94
C LEU A 78 35.73 9.62 -30.02
N THR A 79 34.81 9.72 -30.97
CA THR A 79 33.80 8.71 -31.31
C THR A 79 34.41 7.51 -32.04
N ILE A 80 34.94 6.53 -31.30
CA ILE A 80 35.15 5.17 -31.83
C ILE A 80 33.86 4.38 -31.56
N SER A 81 32.99 4.27 -32.56
CA SER A 81 31.77 3.47 -32.49
C SER A 81 32.11 1.98 -32.46
N ARG A 82 32.54 1.46 -31.30
CA ARG A 82 32.65 0.01 -31.08
C ARG A 82 31.24 -0.58 -31.08
N LYS A 83 30.92 -1.37 -32.11
CA LYS A 83 29.69 -2.17 -32.15
C LYS A 83 29.68 -3.10 -30.93
N LYS A 84 28.79 -2.83 -29.97
CA LYS A 84 28.64 -3.66 -28.77
C LYS A 84 28.24 -5.07 -29.20
N ARG A 85 28.93 -6.09 -28.69
CA ARG A 85 28.56 -7.49 -28.92
C ARG A 85 27.17 -7.73 -28.33
N ARG A 86 26.30 -8.46 -29.03
CA ARG A 86 24.99 -8.86 -28.51
C ARG A 86 25.21 -9.74 -27.28
N LEU A 87 24.62 -9.35 -26.15
CA LEU A 87 24.66 -10.13 -24.90
C LEU A 87 23.98 -11.49 -25.08
N HIS A 88 24.45 -12.49 -24.34
CA HIS A 88 23.84 -13.82 -24.35
C HIS A 88 22.40 -13.73 -23.80
N THR A 89 21.50 -14.62 -24.23
CA THR A 89 20.08 -14.63 -23.81
C THR A 89 19.93 -14.68 -22.29
N TYR A 90 20.75 -15.50 -21.63
CA TYR A 90 20.81 -15.61 -20.17
C TYR A 90 21.19 -14.30 -19.47
N GLU A 91 22.22 -13.61 -19.95
CA GLU A 91 22.66 -12.33 -19.39
C GLU A 91 21.58 -11.26 -19.51
N ARG A 92 20.87 -11.22 -20.65
CA ARG A 92 19.72 -10.33 -20.84
C ARG A 92 18.58 -10.64 -19.88
N ALA A 93 18.30 -11.93 -19.66
CA ALA A 93 17.26 -12.34 -18.71
C ALA A 93 17.61 -11.94 -17.26
N LEU A 94 18.87 -12.06 -16.85
CA LEU A 94 19.34 -11.62 -15.54
C LEU A 94 19.17 -10.11 -15.35
N LEU A 95 19.61 -9.30 -16.32
CA LEU A 95 19.47 -7.84 -16.25
C LEU A 95 18.01 -7.41 -16.17
N MET A 96 17.12 -8.05 -16.93
CA MET A 96 15.69 -7.77 -16.88
C MET A 96 15.07 -8.17 -15.55
N TYR A 97 15.47 -9.32 -15.00
CA TYR A 97 15.02 -9.77 -13.68
C TYR A 97 15.43 -8.77 -12.59
N GLU A 98 16.68 -8.31 -12.59
CA GLU A 98 17.18 -7.32 -11.63
C GLU A 98 16.42 -5.99 -11.73
N LYS A 99 16.17 -5.53 -12.96
CA LYS A 99 15.37 -4.32 -13.21
C LYS A 99 13.96 -4.45 -12.66
N ILE A 100 13.26 -5.56 -12.96
CA ILE A 100 11.91 -5.83 -12.44
C ILE A 100 11.92 -5.90 -10.91
N GLN A 101 12.94 -6.49 -10.30
CA GLN A 101 13.05 -6.54 -8.83
C GLN A 101 13.33 -5.18 -8.21
N ALA A 102 14.08 -4.30 -8.88
CA ALA A 102 14.28 -2.94 -8.43
C ALA A 102 12.96 -2.14 -8.49
N GLU A 103 12.25 -2.20 -9.62
CA GLU A 103 10.95 -1.54 -9.80
C GLU A 103 9.91 -2.02 -8.79
N ARG A 104 9.84 -3.33 -8.53
CA ARG A 104 8.92 -3.89 -7.51
C ARG A 104 9.23 -3.38 -6.11
N ARG A 105 10.51 -3.25 -5.75
CA ARG A 105 10.93 -2.71 -4.45
C ARG A 105 10.54 -1.24 -4.33
N GLU A 106 10.82 -0.43 -5.36
CA GLU A 106 10.43 0.98 -5.36
C GLU A 106 8.92 1.16 -5.26
N GLN A 107 8.13 0.39 -6.01
CA GLN A 107 6.67 0.42 -5.93
C GLN A 107 6.14 -0.07 -4.57
N ALA A 108 6.79 -1.03 -3.94
CA ALA A 108 6.43 -1.47 -2.60
C ALA A 108 6.68 -0.38 -1.56
N GLU A 109 7.82 0.30 -1.62
CA GLU A 109 8.16 1.40 -0.72
C GLU A 109 7.22 2.60 -0.92
N LYS A 110 6.92 3.00 -2.16
CA LYS A 110 5.92 4.05 -2.44
C LYS A 110 4.56 3.73 -1.82
N ARG A 111 4.06 2.50 -2.02
CA ARG A 111 2.79 2.06 -1.42
C ARG A 111 2.82 2.03 0.11
N ARG A 112 3.95 1.69 0.72
CA ARG A 112 4.13 1.73 2.18
C ARG A 112 4.04 3.16 2.69
N LEU A 113 4.77 4.09 2.08
CA LEU A 113 4.74 5.50 2.45
C LEU A 113 3.34 6.10 2.32
N GLU A 114 2.65 5.84 1.20
CA GLU A 114 1.26 6.28 1.01
C GLU A 114 0.32 5.72 2.08
N HIS A 115 0.47 4.44 2.42
CA HIS A 115 -0.33 3.80 3.45
C HIS A 115 -0.05 4.39 4.83
N GLU A 116 1.21 4.67 5.16
CA GLU A 116 1.60 5.31 6.42
C GLU A 116 1.06 6.73 6.53
N GLN A 117 1.21 7.55 5.49
CA GLN A 117 0.64 8.90 5.44
C GLN A 117 -0.88 8.88 5.62
N ARG A 118 -1.57 7.96 4.94
CA ARG A 118 -3.02 7.79 5.09
C ARG A 118 -3.39 7.36 6.50
N ARG A 119 -2.64 6.42 7.09
CA ARG A 119 -2.88 5.96 8.47
C ARG A 119 -2.70 7.10 9.45
N GLU A 120 -1.63 7.88 9.34
CA GLU A 120 -1.38 9.03 10.20
C GLU A 120 -2.48 10.09 10.07
N ALA A 121 -2.92 10.41 8.86
CA ALA A 121 -4.00 11.37 8.64
C ALA A 121 -5.31 10.89 9.30
N LEU A 122 -5.61 9.60 9.18
CA LEU A 122 -6.78 8.99 9.83
C LEU A 122 -6.66 8.99 11.35
N GLU A 123 -5.50 8.64 11.89
CA GLU A 123 -5.26 8.63 13.35
C GLU A 123 -5.39 10.04 13.94
N ARG A 124 -4.83 11.07 13.27
CA ARG A 124 -4.99 12.47 13.67
C ARG A 124 -6.46 12.88 13.65
N TYR A 125 -7.18 12.57 12.57
CA TYR A 125 -8.61 12.87 12.45
C TYR A 125 -9.44 12.18 13.55
N LEU A 126 -9.24 10.87 13.74
CA LEU A 126 -9.97 10.09 14.75
C LEU A 126 -9.65 10.57 16.17
N GLY A 127 -8.40 10.95 16.44
CA GLY A 127 -7.99 11.52 17.72
C GLY A 127 -8.72 12.82 18.02
N ILE A 128 -8.77 13.74 17.06
CA ILE A 128 -9.52 15.00 17.19
C ILE A 128 -11.01 14.72 17.37
N LYS A 129 -11.59 13.86 16.52
CA LYS A 129 -13.01 13.51 16.59
C LYS A 129 -13.39 12.96 17.97
N LYS A 130 -12.62 11.99 18.49
CA LYS A 130 -12.85 11.41 19.83
C LYS A 130 -12.79 12.46 20.94
N LYS A 131 -11.84 13.40 20.89
CA LYS A 131 -11.74 14.49 21.88
C LYS A 131 -12.97 15.40 21.85
N MET A 132 -13.42 15.78 20.66
CA MET A 132 -14.62 16.61 20.47
C MET A 132 -15.88 15.88 20.93
N ASP A 133 -16.06 14.61 20.53
CA ASP A 133 -17.19 13.79 20.94
C ASP A 133 -17.25 13.68 22.47
N LYS A 134 -16.10 13.46 23.13
CA LYS A 134 -16.00 13.41 24.60
C LYS A 134 -16.42 14.72 25.26
N ALA A 135 -16.05 15.87 24.70
CA ALA A 135 -16.45 17.18 25.21
C ALA A 135 -17.96 17.43 25.02
N LEU A 136 -18.53 17.06 23.87
CA LEU A 136 -19.95 17.20 23.57
C LEU A 136 -20.83 16.27 24.42
N MET A 137 -20.36 15.06 24.72
CA MET A 137 -21.05 14.11 25.59
C MET A 137 -20.94 14.45 27.09
N LYS A 138 -20.12 15.44 27.46
CA LYS A 138 -19.94 15.83 28.86
C LYS A 138 -21.24 16.43 29.41
N ARG A 139 -21.75 15.82 30.47
CA ARG A 139 -22.94 16.25 31.21
C ARG A 139 -22.56 16.76 32.59
N ASN A 140 -23.38 17.64 33.15
CA ASN A 140 -23.26 18.09 34.53
C ASN A 140 -23.83 17.04 35.51
N ARG A 141 -23.70 17.27 36.82
CA ARG A 141 -24.25 16.34 37.85
C ARG A 141 -25.76 16.12 37.74
N ARG A 142 -26.48 17.07 37.14
CA ARG A 142 -27.93 17.00 36.87
C ARG A 142 -28.26 16.33 35.53
N GLY A 143 -27.27 15.77 34.83
CA GLY A 143 -27.45 15.07 33.56
C GLY A 143 -27.66 15.98 32.33
N GLN A 144 -27.64 17.30 32.49
CA GLN A 144 -27.77 18.25 31.39
C GLN A 144 -26.45 18.42 30.63
N PRO A 145 -26.48 18.75 29.33
CA PRO A 145 -25.28 19.08 28.56
C PRO A 145 -24.47 20.22 29.19
N ASN A 146 -23.15 20.09 29.20
CA ASN A 146 -22.26 21.13 29.72
C ASN A 146 -21.95 22.20 28.65
N LEU A 147 -22.52 23.40 28.81
CA LEU A 147 -22.35 24.52 27.87
C LEU A 147 -20.87 24.90 27.65
N ASN A 148 -20.09 25.00 28.73
CA ASN A 148 -18.68 25.41 28.64
C ASN A 148 -17.85 24.42 27.81
N ALA A 149 -18.13 23.12 27.94
CA ALA A 149 -17.47 22.09 27.15
C ALA A 149 -17.85 22.19 25.65
N GLN A 150 -19.11 22.51 25.34
CA GLN A 150 -19.54 22.73 23.96
C GLN A 150 -18.95 24.00 23.35
N MET A 151 -18.84 25.08 24.15
CA MET A 151 -18.16 26.31 23.74
C MET A 151 -16.71 26.06 23.35
N GLN A 152 -15.96 25.28 24.13
CA GLN A 152 -14.56 24.95 23.81
C GLN A 152 -14.44 24.26 22.44
N VAL A 153 -15.34 23.33 22.12
CA VAL A 153 -15.38 22.67 20.81
C VAL A 153 -15.68 23.65 19.68
N LEU A 154 -16.56 24.63 19.91
CA LEU A 154 -16.88 25.66 18.92
C LEU A 154 -15.69 26.61 18.67
N LEU A 155 -15.03 27.07 19.73
CA LEU A 155 -13.84 27.91 19.64
C LEU A 155 -12.72 27.20 18.87
N GLU A 156 -12.43 25.94 19.21
CA GLU A 156 -11.43 25.12 18.50
C GLU A 156 -11.77 24.98 17.00
N LYS A 157 -13.07 24.87 16.64
CA LYS A 157 -13.50 24.84 15.23
C LYS A 157 -13.29 26.17 14.53
N ILE A 158 -13.51 27.29 15.20
CA ILE A 158 -13.30 28.63 14.64
C ILE A 158 -11.81 28.86 14.41
N GLU A 159 -10.98 28.59 15.42
CA GLU A 159 -9.52 28.72 15.32
C GLU A 159 -8.96 27.89 14.15
N LYS A 160 -9.40 26.64 14.00
CA LYS A 160 -8.98 25.78 12.87
C LYS A 160 -9.47 26.26 11.50
N ARG A 161 -10.55 27.04 11.44
CA ARG A 161 -11.05 27.64 10.19
C ARG A 161 -10.29 28.91 9.84
N VAL A 162 -9.86 29.67 10.85
CA VAL A 162 -9.10 30.92 10.68
C VAL A 162 -7.61 30.63 10.39
N ALA A 163 -7.05 29.60 10.99
CA ALA A 163 -5.65 29.19 10.79
C ALA A 163 -5.40 28.41 9.49
N LYS A 164 -6.44 28.10 8.72
CA LYS A 164 -6.38 27.43 7.43
C LYS A 164 -6.44 28.45 6.30
#